data_AF-A0A4P6JW20-F1
#
_entry.id   AF-A0A4P6JW20-F1
#
_cell.length_a   1.000
_cell.length_b   1.000
_cell.length_c   1.000
_cell.angle_alpha   90.00
_cell.angle_beta   90.00
_cell.angle_gamma   90.00
#
_symmetry.space_group_name_H-M   'P 1'
#
loop_
_entity.id
_entity.type
_entity.pdbx_description
1 polymer ?
#
loop_
_entity_poly.entity_id
_entity_poly.type
_entity_poly.pdbx_seq_one_letter_code
_entity_poly.pdbx_strand_id
1 'polypeptide(L)'
;MLDPEAVVGQARQGRAPQHWRIWQGKARAGKLLGRFLTRDLWLIVLPEGFVQYASGPGVRKPVTKVVAYAELSSLALKMCSDDDTELNRRTHTNTISAALDICYRDGRRELWRPERGFGPSTVLAQSIVEAYISYKARQ
;
A
#
# COMPACT_ATOMS: atom_id res chain seq x y z
N MET A 1 10.56 -16.09 -0.03
CA MET A 1 10.16 -15.13 -1.09
C MET A 1 8.64 -15.09 -1.12
N LEU A 2 8.04 -13.91 -1.05
CA LEU A 2 6.58 -13.75 -1.05
C LEU A 2 6.06 -13.87 -2.49
N ASP A 3 5.10 -14.76 -2.76
CA ASP A 3 4.47 -14.87 -4.09
C ASP A 3 3.23 -13.95 -4.15
N PRO A 4 3.32 -12.78 -4.82
CA PRO A 4 2.26 -11.81 -4.81
C PRO A 4 1.01 -12.28 -5.58
N GLU A 5 1.16 -13.09 -6.63
CA GLU A 5 0.03 -13.54 -7.44
C GLU A 5 -0.79 -14.59 -6.67
N ALA A 6 -0.12 -15.51 -5.98
CA ALA A 6 -0.79 -16.47 -5.10
C ALA A 6 -1.52 -15.77 -3.94
N VAL A 7 -0.89 -14.78 -3.31
CA VAL A 7 -1.47 -13.98 -2.21
C VAL A 7 -2.73 -13.24 -2.67
N VAL A 8 -2.65 -12.52 -3.80
CA VAL A 8 -3.80 -11.78 -4.33
C VAL A 8 -4.91 -12.74 -4.78
N GLY A 9 -4.54 -13.89 -5.36
CA GLY A 9 -5.49 -14.95 -5.73
C GLY A 9 -6.29 -15.47 -4.53
N GLN A 10 -5.62 -15.77 -3.43
CA GLN A 10 -6.29 -16.22 -2.19
C GLN A 10 -7.19 -15.15 -1.60
N ALA A 11 -6.71 -13.91 -1.53
CA ALA A 11 -7.48 -12.77 -1.02
C ALA A 11 -8.77 -12.55 -1.83
N ARG A 12 -8.68 -12.64 -3.17
CA ARG A 12 -9.84 -12.49 -4.06
C ARG A 12 -10.87 -13.61 -3.92
N GLN A 13 -10.44 -14.82 -3.60
CA GLN A 13 -11.31 -15.97 -3.41
C GLN A 13 -11.94 -16.01 -2.00
N GLY A 14 -11.65 -15.03 -1.14
CA GLY A 14 -12.09 -15.05 0.26
C GLY A 14 -11.43 -16.14 1.09
N ARG A 15 -10.27 -16.66 0.63
CA ARG A 15 -9.51 -17.75 1.28
C ARG A 15 -8.32 -17.24 2.09
N ALA A 16 -8.28 -15.93 2.36
CA ALA A 16 -7.23 -15.35 3.17
C ALA A 16 -7.30 -15.89 4.62
N PRO A 17 -6.17 -16.31 5.20
CA PRO A 17 -6.08 -16.62 6.62
C PRO A 17 -6.58 -15.47 7.51
N GLN A 18 -7.14 -15.78 8.68
CA GLN A 18 -7.71 -14.78 9.60
C GLN A 18 -6.71 -13.72 10.08
N HIS A 19 -5.42 -14.03 10.07
CA HIS A 19 -4.37 -13.12 10.50
C HIS A 19 -3.92 -12.17 9.39
N TRP A 20 -4.45 -12.28 8.17
CA TRP A 20 -4.22 -11.30 7.10
C TRP A 20 -5.09 -10.08 7.31
N ARG A 21 -4.54 -8.90 7.01
CA ARG A 21 -5.32 -7.66 6.96
C ARG A 21 -5.42 -7.22 5.49
N ILE A 22 -6.63 -6.98 5.02
CA ILE A 22 -6.92 -6.69 3.61
C ILE A 22 -7.68 -5.38 3.52
N TRP A 23 -7.16 -4.43 2.73
CA TRP A 23 -7.85 -3.21 2.35
C TRP A 23 -8.14 -3.24 0.86
N GLN A 24 -9.39 -2.93 0.53
CA GLN A 24 -9.83 -2.75 -0.84
C GLN A 24 -10.09 -1.26 -1.05
N GLY A 25 -9.71 -0.77 -2.23
CA GLY A 25 -9.86 0.63 -2.58
C GLY A 25 -10.17 0.82 -4.04
N LYS A 26 -10.50 2.06 -4.41
CA LYS A 26 -10.64 2.46 -5.81
C LYS A 26 -9.85 3.74 -6.05
N ALA A 27 -9.08 3.75 -7.14
CA ALA A 27 -8.38 4.95 -7.61
C ALA A 27 -8.90 5.36 -8.98
N ARG A 28 -8.80 6.66 -9.29
CA ARG A 28 -9.09 7.16 -10.63
C ARG A 28 -7.99 6.68 -11.59
N ALA A 29 -8.40 6.06 -12.69
CA ALA A 29 -7.52 5.57 -13.76
C ALA A 29 -7.52 6.49 -14.99
N GLY A 30 -8.44 7.44 -15.07
CA GLY A 30 -8.54 8.41 -16.16
C GLY A 30 -9.99 8.76 -16.50
N LYS A 31 -10.20 9.40 -17.65
CA LYS A 31 -11.52 9.72 -18.19
C LYS A 31 -11.59 9.21 -19.64
N LEU A 32 -12.63 8.44 -19.97
CA LEU A 32 -12.87 7.94 -21.33
C LEU A 32 -14.34 8.17 -21.67
N LEU A 33 -14.61 8.85 -22.80
CA LEU A 33 -15.97 9.16 -23.28
C LEU A 33 -16.88 9.77 -22.20
N GLY A 34 -16.35 10.73 -21.44
CA GLY A 34 -17.12 11.40 -20.38
C GLY A 34 -17.23 10.63 -19.05
N ARG A 35 -16.89 9.33 -19.00
CA ARG A 35 -16.91 8.51 -17.79
C ARG A 35 -15.54 8.44 -17.13
N PHE A 36 -15.51 8.56 -15.80
CA PHE A 36 -14.30 8.28 -15.02
C PHE A 36 -14.06 6.79 -14.97
N LEU A 37 -12.87 6.37 -15.40
CA LEU A 37 -12.41 5.00 -15.23
C LEU A 37 -11.83 4.87 -13.82
N THR A 38 -12.12 3.74 -13.17
CA THR A 38 -11.55 3.39 -11.87
C THR A 38 -10.69 2.15 -11.99
N ARG A 39 -9.60 2.11 -11.23
CA ARG A 39 -8.84 0.89 -10.96
C ARG A 39 -9.16 0.39 -9.56
N ASP A 40 -9.27 -0.93 -9.44
CA ASP A 40 -9.45 -1.62 -8.17
C ASP A 40 -8.09 -1.81 -7.52
N LEU A 41 -8.03 -1.49 -6.24
CA LEU A 41 -6.81 -1.55 -5.44
C LEU A 41 -6.96 -2.54 -4.32
N TRP A 42 -5.88 -3.27 -4.04
CA TRP A 42 -5.77 -4.22 -2.94
C TRP A 42 -4.46 -3.98 -2.21
N LEU A 43 -4.53 -3.82 -0.88
CA LEU A 43 -3.37 -3.83 0.00
C LEU A 43 -3.57 -5.00 0.96
N ILE A 44 -2.64 -5.94 0.94
CA ILE A 44 -2.69 -7.16 1.72
C ILE A 44 -1.47 -7.17 2.63
N VAL A 45 -1.70 -7.18 3.94
CA VAL A 45 -0.66 -7.28 4.96
C VAL A 45 -0.70 -8.69 5.55
N LEU A 46 0.44 -9.35 5.46
CA LEU A 46 0.69 -10.74 5.85
C LEU A 46 1.71 -10.75 7.00
N PRO A 47 1.82 -11.87 7.74
CA PRO A 47 2.83 -11.98 8.78
C PRO A 47 4.26 -11.88 8.26
N GLU A 48 4.52 -12.21 7.00
CA GLU A 48 5.84 -12.24 6.37
C GLU A 48 6.15 -10.99 5.52
N GLY A 49 5.16 -10.11 5.30
CA GLY A 49 5.32 -8.98 4.40
C GLY A 49 4.01 -8.31 4.00
N PHE A 50 4.05 -7.50 2.94
CA PHE A 50 2.84 -6.93 2.35
C PHE A 50 2.91 -6.83 0.83
N VAL A 51 1.73 -6.81 0.20
CA VAL A 51 1.54 -6.70 -1.24
C VAL A 51 0.54 -5.58 -1.52
N GLN A 52 0.91 -4.66 -2.41
CA GLN A 52 -0.04 -3.78 -3.08
C GLN A 52 -0.25 -4.24 -4.51
N TYR A 53 -1.52 -4.28 -4.89
CA TYR A 53 -1.97 -4.73 -6.18
C TYR A 53 -3.02 -3.75 -6.74
N ALA A 54 -2.98 -3.52 -8.04
CA ALA A 54 -3.92 -2.72 -8.80
C ALA A 54 -4.41 -3.53 -10.01
N SER A 55 -5.68 -3.39 -10.37
CA SER A 55 -6.23 -3.93 -11.61
C SER A 55 -7.24 -2.96 -12.21
N GLY A 56 -7.35 -2.97 -13.53
CA GLY A 56 -8.24 -2.09 -14.26
C GLY A 56 -7.56 -1.46 -15.47
N PRO A 57 -8.22 -0.46 -16.09
CA PRO A 57 -7.75 0.16 -17.32
C PRO A 57 -6.35 0.75 -17.17
N GLY A 58 -5.48 0.48 -18.14
CA GLY A 58 -4.12 1.04 -18.21
C GLY A 58 -3.09 0.41 -17.27
N VAL A 59 -3.47 -0.55 -16.43
CA VAL A 59 -2.54 -1.26 -15.55
C VAL A 59 -1.80 -2.34 -16.33
N ARG A 60 -0.50 -2.14 -16.59
CA ARG A 60 0.36 -3.13 -17.26
C ARG A 60 1.00 -4.14 -16.32
N LYS A 61 1.33 -3.71 -15.09
CA LYS A 61 1.89 -4.54 -14.03
C LYS A 61 0.97 -4.43 -12.83
N PRO A 62 0.21 -5.48 -12.50
CA PRO A 62 -0.86 -5.37 -11.53
C PRO A 62 -0.32 -5.42 -10.09
N VAL A 63 0.79 -6.14 -9.85
CA VAL A 63 1.52 -6.04 -8.60
C VAL A 63 2.36 -4.75 -8.62
N THR A 64 1.98 -3.78 -7.78
CA THR A 64 2.63 -2.46 -7.73
C THR A 64 3.68 -2.36 -6.62
N LYS A 65 3.54 -3.15 -5.55
CA LYS A 65 4.54 -3.23 -4.48
C LYS A 65 4.54 -4.60 -3.83
N VAL A 66 5.73 -5.14 -3.58
CA VAL A 66 5.95 -6.34 -2.76
C VAL A 66 7.07 -6.05 -1.78
N VAL A 67 6.86 -6.38 -0.52
CA VAL A 67 7.88 -6.27 0.52
C VAL A 67 7.82 -7.51 1.39
N ALA A 68 8.92 -8.26 1.44
CA ALA A 68 9.12 -9.32 2.42
C ALA A 68 9.87 -8.75 3.63
N TYR A 69 9.35 -8.93 4.83
CA TYR A 69 9.96 -8.42 6.06
C TYR A 69 11.34 -9.04 6.35
N ALA A 70 11.58 -10.27 5.88
CA ALA A 70 12.88 -10.93 5.95
C ALA A 70 14.00 -10.16 5.23
N GLU A 71 13.65 -9.36 4.21
CA GLU A 71 14.60 -8.58 3.40
C GLU A 71 14.87 -7.20 4.00
N LEU A 72 14.15 -6.81 5.06
CA LEU A 72 14.28 -5.50 5.67
C LEU A 72 15.36 -5.50 6.76
N SER A 73 16.09 -4.39 6.81
CA SER A 73 16.93 -4.00 7.94
C SER A 73 16.13 -3.13 8.92
N SER A 74 15.29 -2.22 8.41
CA SER A 74 14.34 -1.46 9.20
C SER A 74 13.11 -1.04 8.40
N LEU A 75 12.03 -0.73 9.12
CA LEU A 75 10.78 -0.20 8.59
C LEU A 75 10.21 0.79 9.59
N ALA A 76 9.96 2.03 9.15
CA ALA A 76 9.47 3.09 10.03
C ALA A 76 8.35 3.90 9.39
N LEU A 77 7.45 4.41 10.24
CA LEU A 77 6.42 5.36 9.84
C LEU A 77 7.04 6.76 9.67
N LYS A 78 6.74 7.43 8.56
CA LYS A 78 7.12 8.82 8.32
C LYS A 78 5.89 9.66 8.00
N MET A 79 5.59 10.61 8.88
CA MET A 79 4.53 11.60 8.64
C MET A 79 4.98 12.60 7.58
N CYS A 80 4.08 12.91 6.65
CA CYS A 80 4.29 13.85 5.57
C CYS A 80 3.17 14.90 5.63
N SER A 81 3.51 16.18 5.46
CA SER A 81 2.51 17.20 5.14
C SER A 81 2.38 17.22 3.63
N ASP A 82 1.21 16.87 3.10
CA ASP A 82 0.92 17.11 1.69
C ASP A 82 0.30 18.50 1.56
N ASP A 83 0.99 19.39 0.86
CA ASP A 83 0.42 20.64 0.36
C ASP A 83 -0.33 20.31 -0.93
N ASP A 84 -1.62 19.97 -0.83
CA ASP A 84 -2.50 19.74 -1.98
C ASP A 84 -2.70 21.08 -2.72
N THR A 85 -1.74 21.43 -3.58
CA THR A 85 -1.70 22.70 -4.35
C THR A 85 -2.22 22.54 -5.78
N GLU A 86 -2.76 21.38 -6.12
CA GLU A 86 -3.31 21.11 -7.44
C GLU A 86 -4.84 21.07 -7.37
N LEU A 87 -5.45 22.15 -7.87
CA LEU A 87 -6.85 22.26 -8.34
C LEU A 87 -7.90 23.01 -7.50
N ASN A 88 -7.55 23.81 -6.48
CA ASN A 88 -8.44 24.92 -6.05
C ASN A 88 -7.73 25.96 -5.17
N ARG A 89 -7.48 27.14 -5.75
CA ARG A 89 -7.28 28.38 -4.99
C ARG A 89 -8.53 28.60 -4.12
N ARG A 90 -8.53 28.19 -2.84
CA ARG A 90 -9.14 28.89 -1.68
C ARG A 90 -9.17 28.14 -0.34
N THR A 91 -8.77 26.88 -0.24
CA THR A 91 -8.61 26.22 1.08
C THR A 91 -7.32 25.42 1.14
N HIS A 92 -6.30 25.96 1.83
CA HIS A 92 -5.14 25.19 2.26
C HIS A 92 -5.60 24.18 3.31
N THR A 93 -5.97 22.97 2.88
CA THR A 93 -6.12 21.85 3.82
C THR A 93 -4.81 21.09 3.85
N ASN A 94 -3.97 21.39 4.84
CA ASN A 94 -2.80 20.58 5.15
C ASN A 94 -3.29 19.18 5.51
N THR A 95 -3.17 18.24 4.59
CA THR A 95 -3.56 16.86 4.84
C THR A 95 -2.32 16.14 5.33
N ILE A 96 -2.34 15.72 6.60
CA ILE A 96 -1.29 14.85 7.14
C ILE A 96 -1.45 13.49 6.49
N SER A 97 -0.44 13.10 5.70
CA SER A 97 -0.32 11.78 5.10
C SER A 97 0.83 11.01 5.74
N ALA A 98 0.87 9.70 5.50
CA ALA A 98 1.91 8.84 6.03
C ALA A 98 2.56 8.05 4.91
N ALA A 99 3.87 7.92 5.03
CA ALA A 99 4.72 7.09 4.21
C ALA A 99 5.45 6.06 5.08
N LEU A 100 5.95 5.02 4.44
CA LEU A 100 6.87 4.05 5.03
C LEU A 100 8.27 4.34 4.54
N ASP A 101 9.18 4.53 5.49
CA ASP A 101 10.61 4.52 5.25
C ASP A 101 11.07 3.06 5.31
N ILE A 102 11.37 2.48 4.15
CA ILE A 102 11.71 1.07 3.97
C ILE A 102 13.20 0.96 3.73
N CYS A 103 13.91 0.31 4.65
CA CYS A 103 15.34 0.03 4.51
C CYS A 103 15.54 -1.48 4.32
N TYR A 104 16.15 -1.86 3.20
CA TYR A 104 16.46 -3.23 2.87
C TYR A 104 17.85 -3.63 3.43
N ARG A 105 18.10 -4.92 3.59
CA ARG A 105 19.39 -5.46 4.05
C ARG A 105 20.50 -5.32 3.02
N ASP A 106 20.15 -5.18 1.75
CA ASP A 106 21.08 -4.92 0.65
C ASP A 106 21.50 -3.44 0.55
N GLY A 107 21.06 -2.59 1.50
CA GLY A 107 21.36 -1.17 1.54
C GLY A 107 20.40 -0.29 0.73
N ARG A 108 19.47 -0.86 -0.04
CA ARG A 108 18.43 -0.07 -0.72
C ARG A 108 17.52 0.59 0.30
N ARG A 109 17.07 1.81 -0.01
CA ARG A 109 16.09 2.57 0.79
C ARG A 109 15.04 3.18 -0.10
N GLU A 110 13.79 3.16 0.36
CA GLU A 110 12.65 3.70 -0.37
C GLU A 110 11.68 4.38 0.59
N LEU A 111 11.17 5.54 0.19
CA LEU A 111 10.01 6.15 0.84
C LEU A 111 8.76 5.77 0.06
N TRP A 112 7.99 4.83 0.58
CA TRP A 112 6.82 4.28 -0.09
C TRP A 112 5.52 4.82 0.52
N ARG A 113 4.50 5.05 -0.31
CA ARG A 113 3.16 5.46 0.14
C ARG A 113 2.11 4.50 -0.41
N PRO A 114 1.09 4.12 0.39
CA PRO A 114 -0.09 3.47 -0.14
C PRO A 114 -0.75 4.33 -1.21
N GLU A 115 -1.32 3.70 -2.24
CA GLU A 115 -2.08 4.45 -3.24
C GLU A 115 -3.28 5.19 -2.64
N ARG A 116 -3.55 6.41 -3.16
CA ARG A 116 -4.78 7.13 -2.82
C ARG A 116 -5.99 6.30 -3.26
N GLY A 117 -6.90 6.01 -2.34
CA GLY A 117 -8.12 5.22 -2.63
C GLY A 117 -8.40 4.09 -1.63
N PHE A 118 -7.44 3.74 -0.78
CA PHE A 118 -7.62 2.76 0.31
C PHE A 118 -8.22 3.36 1.59
N GLY A 119 -8.25 4.69 1.73
CA GLY A 119 -8.57 5.38 2.98
C GLY A 119 -7.36 6.10 3.57
N PRO A 120 -7.37 6.44 4.88
CA PRO A 120 -6.31 7.19 5.53
C PRO A 120 -4.97 6.45 5.50
N SER A 121 -3.94 7.04 4.86
CA SER A 121 -2.61 6.42 4.73
C SER A 121 -1.94 6.13 6.07
N THR A 122 -2.27 6.89 7.12
CA THR A 122 -1.77 6.71 8.49
C THR A 122 -2.15 5.35 9.06
N VAL A 123 -3.42 4.97 8.93
CA VAL A 123 -3.93 3.67 9.40
C VAL A 123 -3.26 2.51 8.65
N LEU A 124 -3.12 2.65 7.34
CA LEU A 124 -2.50 1.62 6.50
C LEU A 124 -1.02 1.44 6.85
N ALA A 125 -0.27 2.54 6.93
CA ALA A 125 1.14 2.52 7.24
C ALA A 125 1.41 2.00 8.67
N GLN A 126 0.62 2.45 9.65
CA GLN A 126 0.71 1.94 11.02
C GLN A 126 0.44 0.43 11.07
N SER A 127 -0.59 -0.06 10.37
CA SER A 127 -0.88 -1.48 10.33
C SER A 127 0.25 -2.30 9.73
N ILE A 128 0.97 -1.78 8.74
CA ILE A 128 2.15 -2.45 8.16
C ILE A 128 3.30 -2.48 9.17
N VAL A 129 3.52 -1.37 9.90
CA VAL A 129 4.57 -1.30 10.93
C VAL A 129 4.29 -2.27 12.09
N GLU A 130 3.04 -2.37 12.55
CA GLU A 130 2.63 -3.32 13.59
C GLU A 130 2.88 -4.78 13.17
N ALA A 131 2.56 -5.12 11.92
CA ALA A 131 2.82 -6.45 11.37
C ALA A 131 4.33 -6.74 11.29
N TYR A 132 5.15 -5.76 10.91
CA TYR A 132 6.61 -5.87 10.92
C TYR A 132 7.19 -6.06 12.34
N ILE A 133 6.71 -5.31 13.32
CA ILE A 133 7.10 -5.48 14.74
C ILE A 133 6.76 -6.90 15.20
N SER A 134 5.55 -7.37 14.88
CA SER A 134 5.10 -8.74 15.22
C SER A 134 5.92 -9.83 14.50
N TYR A 135 6.39 -9.57 13.28
CA TYR A 135 7.34 -10.44 12.59
C TYR A 135 8.69 -10.49 13.31
N LYS A 136 9.24 -9.34 13.68
CA LYS A 136 10.53 -9.23 14.38
C LYS A 136 10.51 -9.88 15.77
N ALA A 137 9.38 -9.85 16.48
CA ALA A 137 9.23 -10.51 17.78
C ALA A 137 9.18 -12.06 17.71
N ARG A 138 8.94 -12.63 16.52
CA ARG A 138 8.89 -14.09 16.28
C ARG A 138 10.21 -14.65 15.73
N GLN A 139 11.21 -13.80 15.48
CA GLN A 139 12.53 -14.15 14.98
C GLN A 139 13.53 -14.10 16.13
#